data_AF-A0A636K4N1-F1
#
_entry.id   AF-A0A636K4N1-F1
#
_cell.length_a   1.000
_cell.length_b   1.000
_cell.length_c   1.000
_cell.angle_alpha   90.00
_cell.angle_beta   90.00
_cell.angle_gamma   90.00
#
_symmetry.space_group_name_H-M   'P 1'
#
loop_
_entity.id
_entity.type
_entity.pdbx_description
1 polymer ?
#
loop_
_entity_poly.entity_id
_entity_poly.type
_entity_poly.pdbx_seq_one_letter_code
_entity_poly.pdbx_strand_id
1 'polypeptide(L)' 'MREYQESRKLLKAAERRITELESKLAKPVLLPKTNGYWNEQEKAYEEAITLAKRQVRLAGFSVEDM' A
#
# COMPACT_ATOMS: atom_id res chain seq x y z
N MET A 1 44.79 -12.95 7.22
CA MET A 1 44.80 -11.60 6.59
C MET A 1 43.96 -11.50 5.33
N ARG A 2 44.08 -12.40 4.33
CA ARG A 2 43.25 -12.34 3.10
C ARG A 2 41.76 -12.54 3.37
N GLU A 3 41.40 -13.56 4.14
CA GLU A 3 40.00 -13.83 4.53
C GLU A 3 39.36 -12.65 5.26
N TYR A 4 40.10 -11.99 6.15
CA TYR A 4 39.62 -10.79 6.83
C TYR A 4 39.32 -9.64 5.86
N GLN A 5 40.18 -9.44 4.84
CA GLN A 5 39.95 -8.44 3.80
C GLN A 5 38.75 -8.79 2.92
N GLU A 6 38.54 -10.08 2.67
CA GLU A 6 37.42 -10.60 1.89
C GLU A 6 36.09 -10.43 2.62
N SER A 7 36.04 -10.83 3.90
CA SER A 7 34.90 -10.59 4.78
C SER A 7 34.58 -9.11 4.93
N ARG A 8 35.60 -8.24 5.02
CA ARG A 8 35.40 -6.79 5.08
C ARG A 8 34.85 -6.20 3.78
N LYS A 9 35.20 -6.77 2.63
CA LYS A 9 34.62 -6.38 1.33
C LYS A 9 33.16 -6.80 1.22
N LEU A 10 32.85 -8.03 1.62
CA LEU A 10 31.48 -8.56 1.63
C LEU A 10 30.57 -7.74 2.56
N LEU A 11 31.06 -7.39 3.76
CA LEU A 11 30.33 -6.56 4.70
C LEU A 11 29.97 -5.20 4.09
N LYS A 12 30.95 -4.51 3.48
CA LYS A 12 30.70 -3.22 2.81
C LYS A 12 29.73 -3.34 1.63
N ALA A 13 29.74 -4.45 0.91
CA ALA A 13 28.80 -4.68 -0.18
C ALA A 13 27.37 -4.90 0.35
N ALA A 14 27.23 -5.65 1.44
CA ALA A 14 25.95 -5.88 2.10
C ALA A 14 25.37 -4.60 2.68
N GLU A 15 26.18 -3.79 3.39
CA GLU A 15 25.78 -2.49 3.93
C GLU A 15 25.25 -1.56 2.84
N ARG A 16 25.97 -1.45 1.71
CA ARG A 16 25.52 -0.66 0.55
C ARG A 16 24.18 -1.14 0.00
N ARG A 17 23.98 -2.46 -0.08
CA ARG A 17 22.75 -3.05 -0.58
C ARG A 17 21.58 -2.82 0.38
N ILE A 18 21.83 -2.90 1.69
CA ILE A 18 20.84 -2.60 2.72
C ILE A 18 20.39 -1.14 2.61
N THR A 19 21.32 -0.18 2.57
CA THR A 19 20.98 1.24 2.42
C THR A 19 20.22 1.52 1.12
N GLU A 20 20.59 0.87 0.01
CA GLU A 20 19.85 0.97 -1.25
C GLU A 20 18.41 0.44 -1.11
N LEU A 21 18.22 -0.70 -0.45
CA LEU A 21 16.89 -1.30 -0.22
C LEU A 21 16.05 -0.48 0.76
N GLU A 22 16.65 0.04 1.82
CA GLU A 22 16.00 0.95 2.77
C GLU A 22 15.54 2.22 2.07
N SER A 23 16.34 2.80 1.16
CA SER A 23 15.92 3.96 0.36
C SER A 23 14.76 3.68 -0.60
N LYS A 24 14.66 2.43 -1.08
CA LYS A 24 13.56 1.94 -1.93
C LYS A 24 12.30 1.66 -1.11
N LEU A 25 12.43 1.18 0.13
CA LEU A 25 11.32 0.96 1.06
C LEU A 25 10.77 2.27 1.63
N ALA A 26 11.65 3.23 1.92
CA ALA A 26 11.30 4.53 2.50
C ALA A 26 10.46 5.41 1.55
N LYS A 27 10.45 5.12 0.26
CA LYS A 27 9.52 5.70 -0.70
C LYS A 27 8.37 4.72 -0.88
N PRO A 28 7.26 4.83 -0.12
CA PRO A 28 6.13 3.96 -0.29
C PRO A 28 5.65 4.09 -1.74
N VAL A 29 5.90 3.06 -2.53
CA VAL A 29 5.34 2.95 -3.87
C VAL A 29 3.84 2.87 -3.64
N LEU A 30 3.10 3.88 -4.12
CA LEU A 30 1.65 3.80 -4.24
C LEU A 30 1.35 2.70 -5.26
N LEU A 31 1.32 1.45 -4.80
CA LEU A 31 0.80 0.37 -5.62
C LEU A 31 -0.68 0.65 -5.87
N PRO A 32 -1.16 0.56 -7.12
CA PRO A 32 -2.58 0.60 -7.39
C PRO A 32 -3.21 -0.63 -6.70
N LYS A 33 -3.92 -0.37 -5.60
CA LYS A 33 -4.78 -1.29 -4.83
C LYS A 33 -4.20 -2.69 -4.56
N THR A 34 -3.19 -2.80 -3.68
CA THR A 34 -2.77 -4.10 -3.13
C THR A 34 -2.40 -4.11 -1.65
N ASN A 35 -2.80 -3.12 -0.85
CA ASN A 35 -2.56 -3.16 0.61
C ASN A 35 -3.83 -3.19 1.47
N GLY A 36 -5.02 -3.46 0.90
CA GLY A 36 -6.22 -3.81 1.68
C GLY A 36 -6.80 -2.72 2.61
N TYR A 37 -6.15 -1.57 2.74
CA TYR A 37 -6.67 -0.43 3.49
C TYR A 37 -7.21 0.59 2.51
N TRP A 38 -8.51 0.87 2.62
CA TRP A 38 -9.13 1.97 1.90
C TRP A 38 -8.52 3.27 2.38
N ASN A 39 -8.19 4.17 1.46
CA ASN A 39 -7.85 5.52 1.87
C ASN A 39 -9.10 6.22 2.44
N GLU A 40 -8.93 7.29 3.24
CA GLU A 40 -10.04 7.98 3.90
C GLU A 40 -11.10 8.49 2.89
N GLN A 41 -10.68 8.83 1.68
CA GLN A 41 -11.57 9.31 0.62
C GLN A 41 -12.42 8.17 0.05
N GLU A 42 -11.82 7.02 -0.25
CA GLU A 42 -12.50 5.80 -0.73
C GLU A 42 -13.52 5.31 0.31
N LYS A 43 -13.18 5.40 1.60
CA LYS A 43 -14.13 5.10 2.68
C LYS A 43 -15.30 6.06 2.72
N ALA A 44 -15.04 7.37 2.60
CA ALA A 44 -16.10 8.38 2.54
C ALA A 44 -17.02 8.19 1.32
N TYR A 45 -16.46 7.81 0.17
CA TYR A 45 -17.23 7.51 -1.04
C TYR A 45 -18.13 6.30 -0.87
N GLU A 46 -17.62 5.20 -0.32
CA GLU A 46 -18.46 4.01 -0.09
C GLU A 46 -19.57 4.29 0.93
N GLU A 47 -19.25 5.00 2.01
CA GLU A 47 -20.25 5.39 3.01
C GLU A 47 -21.36 6.25 2.37
N ALA A 48 -20.99 7.20 1.51
CA ALA A 48 -21.94 8.00 0.75
C ALA A 48 -22.81 7.16 -0.20
N ILE A 49 -22.20 6.22 -0.94
CA ILE A 49 -22.93 5.31 -1.83
C ILE A 49 -23.89 4.41 -1.04
N THR A 50 -23.46 3.88 0.10
CA THR A 50 -24.28 3.06 0.99
C THR A 50 -25.47 3.84 1.53
N LEU A 51 -25.24 5.08 1.96
CA LEU A 51 -26.31 5.98 2.40
C LEU A 51 -27.29 6.28 1.27
N ALA A 52 -26.81 6.58 0.07
CA ALA A 52 -27.66 6.83 -1.10
C ALA A 52 -28.51 5.60 -1.45
N LYS A 53 -27.92 4.40 -1.50
CA LYS A 53 -28.65 3.14 -1.73
C LYS A 53 -29.74 2.92 -0.68
N ARG A 54 -29.47 3.23 0.60
CA ARG A 54 -30.46 3.15 1.67
C ARG A 54 -31.61 4.14 1.48
N GLN A 55 -31.32 5.37 1.08
CA GLN A 55 -32.35 6.39 0.80
C GLN A 55 -33.23 5.99 -0.39
N VAL A 56 -32.63 5.48 -1.47
CA VAL A 56 -33.36 4.98 -2.64
C VAL A 56 -34.30 3.83 -2.26
N ARG A 57 -33.83 2.91 -1.42
CA ARG A 57 -34.66 1.81 -0.88
C ARG A 57 -35.81 2.31 0.01
N LEU A 58 -35.55 3.28 0.88
CA LEU A 58 -36.59 3.92 1.71
C LEU A 58 -37.64 4.66 0.88
N ALA A 59 -37.21 5.24 -0.24
CA ALA A 59 -38.10 5.87 -1.22
C ALA A 59 -38.88 4.86 -2.08
N GLY A 60 -38.71 3.55 -1.88
CA GLY A 60 -39.45 2.50 -2.57
C GLY A 60 -38.88 2.09 -3.93
N PHE A 61 -37.66 2.51 -4.26
CA PHE A 61 -36.98 2.15 -5.51
C PHE A 61 -35.91 1.06 -5.26
N SER A 62 -35.71 0.17 -6.24
CA SER A 62 -34.65 -0.85 -6.21
C SER A 62 -33.40 -0.38 -6.95
N VAL A 63 -32.22 -0.65 -6.39
CA VAL A 63 -30.93 -0.45 -7.07
C VAL A 63 -30.44 -1.81 -7.57
N GLU A 64 -30.19 -1.95 -8.86
CA GLU A 64 -29.56 -3.15 -9.44
C GLU A 64 -28.07 -3.20 -9.09
N ASP A 65 -27.55 -4.38 -8.77
CA ASP A 65 -26.12 -4.58 -8.52
C ASP A 65 -25.40 -4.71 -9.87
N MET A 66 -24.37 -3.87 -10.08
CA MET A 66 -23.55 -3.82 -11.31
C MET A 66 -22.31 -4.70 -11.18
#